data_AF-A0A7V8JPQ8-F1
#
_entry.id   AF-A0A7V8JPQ8-F1
#
_cell.length_a   1.000
_cell.length_b   1.000
_cell.length_c   1.000
_cell.angle_alpha   90.00
_cell.angle_beta   90.00
_cell.angle_gamma   90.00
#
_symmetry.space_group_name_H-M   'P 1'
#
loop_
_entity.id
_entity.type
_entity.pdbx_description
1 polymer ?
#
loop_
_entity_poly.entity_id
_entity_poly.type
_entity_poly.pdbx_seq_one_letter_code
_entity_poly.pdbx_strand_id
1 'polypeptide(L)'
;MKTAQAPSSASPAPRPARAAARPFIHAVEAVPDDAGRQRLRWQDAAGSAHEVLWRSESGAPAPRRMVLAGDEVTADQTYRWACEGTALLWTGDFHNARQLLQALARRQERAASRPAAAAKAGGAAAPLYPDAFHLYRKNQAQRSRILGMVLLPLSADYQLALRRAPDVAAACADAYGPASAGASDSWVSLREIQGLIGAYEWHRKGVPVAAHGLAAGPHARRGLRHRHRLGRDRRRAGRAGCAACGGD
;
A
#
# COMPACT_ATOMS: atom_id res chain seq x y z
N MET A 1 66.31 -31.11 9.96
CA MET A 1 64.97 -30.75 10.47
C MET A 1 64.51 -29.45 9.83
N LYS A 2 63.63 -29.51 8.83
CA LYS A 2 62.79 -28.39 8.34
C LYS A 2 61.71 -29.00 7.42
N THR A 3 60.57 -29.40 7.97
CA THR A 3 59.22 -28.79 7.72
C THR A 3 58.98 -28.43 6.25
N ALA A 4 58.22 -29.26 5.51
CA ALA A 4 56.75 -29.24 5.36
C ALA A 4 56.28 -28.18 4.35
N GLN A 5 55.91 -28.61 3.15
CA GLN A 5 55.19 -27.82 2.16
C GLN A 5 53.86 -28.55 1.86
N ALA A 6 52.75 -27.99 2.33
CA ALA A 6 51.39 -28.39 1.97
C ALA A 6 50.94 -27.65 0.69
N PRO A 7 50.08 -28.23 -0.16
CA PRO A 7 49.55 -27.54 -1.33
C PRO A 7 48.17 -26.91 -1.09
N SER A 8 47.91 -25.88 -1.89
CA SER A 8 46.60 -25.51 -2.45
C SER A 8 45.62 -24.73 -1.58
N SER A 9 45.71 -23.39 -1.67
CA SER A 9 44.58 -22.49 -1.46
C SER A 9 43.79 -22.36 -2.76
N ALA A 10 42.77 -23.19 -2.96
CA ALA A 10 41.77 -22.99 -4.02
C ALA A 10 40.80 -21.89 -3.59
N SER A 11 40.84 -20.76 -4.30
CA SER A 11 39.88 -19.66 -4.16
C SER A 11 38.47 -20.15 -4.55
N PRO A 12 37.42 -19.93 -3.74
CA PRO A 12 36.07 -20.38 -4.10
C PRO A 12 35.53 -19.54 -5.26
N ALA A 13 35.15 -20.23 -6.34
CA ALA A 13 34.50 -19.63 -7.50
C ALA A 13 33.23 -18.83 -7.12
N PRO A 14 32.93 -17.72 -7.83
CA PRO A 14 31.70 -16.96 -7.59
C PRO A 14 30.47 -17.85 -7.81
N ARG A 15 29.59 -17.92 -6.81
CA ARG A 15 28.31 -18.63 -6.88
C ARG A 15 27.50 -18.10 -8.08
N PRO A 16 26.97 -18.96 -8.96
CA PRO A 16 26.14 -18.50 -10.06
C PRO A 16 24.89 -17.81 -9.52
N ALA A 17 24.55 -16.64 -10.05
CA ALA A 17 23.29 -15.96 -9.79
C ALA A 17 22.15 -16.90 -10.23
N ARG A 18 21.41 -17.42 -9.25
CA ARG A 18 20.26 -18.30 -9.49
C ARG A 18 19.25 -17.52 -10.33
N ALA A 19 19.05 -17.92 -11.58
CA ALA A 19 18.04 -17.32 -12.45
C ALA A 19 16.68 -17.42 -11.76
N ALA A 20 16.15 -16.29 -11.28
CA ALA A 20 14.83 -16.24 -10.68
C ALA A 20 13.83 -16.62 -11.78
N ALA A 21 13.12 -17.72 -11.59
CA ALA A 21 11.98 -18.08 -12.43
C ALA A 21 11.07 -16.84 -12.51
N ARG A 22 10.61 -16.47 -13.71
CA ARG A 22 9.74 -15.31 -13.88
C ARG A 22 8.49 -15.54 -13.02
N PRO A 23 8.25 -14.72 -12.00
CA PRO A 23 7.14 -14.96 -11.10
C PRO A 23 5.84 -14.74 -11.89
N PHE A 24 4.89 -15.64 -11.69
CA PHE A 24 3.63 -15.63 -12.43
C PHE A 24 2.78 -14.44 -11.98
N ILE A 25 2.31 -13.66 -12.95
CA ILE A 25 1.44 -12.51 -12.70
C ILE A 25 0.00 -13.00 -12.79
N HIS A 26 -0.71 -12.95 -11.68
CA HIS A 26 -2.13 -13.28 -11.61
C HIS A 26 -2.95 -12.07 -12.03
N ALA A 27 -3.95 -12.30 -12.88
CA ALA A 27 -5.05 -11.35 -13.03
C ALA A 27 -5.89 -11.36 -11.76
N VAL A 28 -6.30 -10.18 -11.31
CA VAL A 28 -7.10 -10.00 -10.10
C VAL A 28 -8.35 -9.23 -10.47
N GLU A 29 -9.50 -9.79 -10.16
CA GLU A 29 -10.80 -9.14 -10.31
C GLU A 29 -11.26 -8.59 -8.96
N ALA A 30 -11.68 -7.32 -8.94
CA ALA A 30 -12.26 -6.70 -7.77
C ALA A 30 -13.79 -6.72 -7.86
N VAL A 31 -14.44 -7.39 -6.92
CA VAL A 31 -15.90 -7.58 -6.87
C VAL A 31 -16.42 -7.02 -5.55
N PRO A 32 -17.49 -6.21 -5.55
CA PRO A 32 -18.10 -5.75 -4.30
C PRO A 32 -18.79 -6.90 -3.54
N ASP A 33 -18.67 -6.86 -2.23
CA ASP A 33 -19.40 -7.64 -1.23
C ASP A 33 -20.80 -7.04 -1.00
N ASP A 34 -21.73 -7.82 -0.46
CA ASP A 34 -23.02 -7.38 0.07
C ASP A 34 -22.90 -6.20 1.07
N ALA A 35 -21.79 -6.15 1.82
CA ALA A 35 -21.45 -5.06 2.74
C ALA A 35 -20.81 -3.83 2.04
N GLY A 36 -20.74 -3.81 0.71
CA GLY A 36 -20.12 -2.74 -0.10
C GLY A 36 -18.60 -2.68 -0.03
N ARG A 37 -17.95 -3.69 0.59
CA ARG A 37 -16.50 -3.85 0.65
C ARG A 37 -15.98 -4.46 -0.65
N GLN A 38 -14.70 -4.31 -0.96
CA GLN A 38 -14.11 -4.87 -2.18
C GLN A 38 -13.48 -6.22 -1.86
N ARG A 39 -13.82 -7.28 -2.59
CA ARG A 39 -13.13 -8.59 -2.55
C ARG A 39 -12.32 -8.78 -3.82
N LEU A 40 -11.14 -9.35 -3.69
CA LEU A 40 -10.24 -9.68 -4.79
C LEU A 40 -10.37 -11.17 -5.08
N ARG A 41 -10.62 -11.52 -6.34
CA ARG A 41 -10.68 -12.89 -6.83
C ARG A 41 -9.55 -13.13 -7.81
N TRP A 42 -8.90 -14.28 -7.68
CA TRP A 42 -7.87 -14.71 -8.61
C TRP A 42 -7.85 -16.24 -8.73
N GLN A 43 -7.19 -16.72 -9.76
CA GLN A 43 -6.88 -18.14 -9.91
C GLN A 43 -5.39 -18.36 -9.70
N ASP A 44 -5.03 -19.39 -8.95
CA ASP A 44 -3.63 -19.81 -8.82
C ASP A 44 -3.13 -20.52 -10.09
N ALA A 45 -1.85 -20.88 -10.12
CA ALA A 45 -1.27 -21.58 -11.28
C ALA A 45 -1.85 -22.99 -11.51
N ALA A 46 -2.53 -23.57 -10.51
CA ALA A 46 -3.22 -24.84 -10.60
C ALA A 46 -4.70 -24.70 -11.01
N GLY A 47 -5.19 -23.47 -11.18
CA GLY A 47 -6.58 -23.16 -11.55
C GLY A 47 -7.55 -23.07 -10.37
N SER A 48 -7.09 -23.16 -9.12
CA SER A 48 -7.97 -23.01 -7.95
C SER A 48 -8.38 -21.55 -7.78
N ALA A 49 -9.67 -21.33 -7.54
CA ALA A 49 -10.21 -20.00 -7.28
C ALA A 49 -9.97 -19.59 -5.82
N HIS A 50 -9.44 -18.39 -5.64
CA HIS A 50 -9.20 -17.78 -4.34
C HIS A 50 -9.92 -16.44 -4.24
N GLU A 51 -10.34 -16.10 -3.03
CA GLU A 51 -10.98 -14.82 -2.72
C GLU A 51 -10.39 -14.25 -1.42
N VAL A 52 -10.22 -12.93 -1.37
CA VAL A 52 -9.72 -12.23 -0.18
C VAL A 52 -10.32 -10.83 -0.10
N LEU A 53 -10.43 -10.25 1.10
CA LEU A 53 -10.91 -8.88 1.26
C LEU A 53 -9.81 -7.85 0.87
N TRP A 54 -10.14 -6.87 0.04
CA TRP A 54 -9.30 -5.69 -0.17
C TRP A 54 -9.58 -4.64 0.91
N ARG A 55 -8.55 -4.22 1.64
CA ARG A 55 -8.63 -3.15 2.62
C ARG A 55 -7.87 -1.92 2.14
N SER A 56 -8.58 -0.80 2.06
CA SER A 56 -7.94 0.52 1.93
C SER A 56 -8.77 1.66 2.51
N GLU A 57 -8.36 2.19 3.66
CA GLU A 57 -8.93 3.41 4.27
C GLU A 57 -8.64 4.66 3.44
N SER A 58 -7.56 4.64 2.66
CA SER A 58 -7.21 5.74 1.76
C SER A 58 -8.10 5.80 0.51
N GLY A 59 -8.99 4.83 0.32
CA GLY A 59 -9.83 4.70 -0.88
C GLY A 59 -9.03 4.32 -2.12
N ALA A 60 -7.86 3.69 -1.97
CA ALA A 60 -7.06 3.26 -3.10
C ALA A 60 -7.80 2.15 -3.88
N PRO A 61 -7.84 2.23 -5.22
CA PRO A 61 -8.47 1.20 -6.02
C PRO A 61 -7.72 -0.12 -5.87
N ALA A 62 -8.47 -1.21 -5.89
CA ALA A 62 -7.93 -2.56 -5.93
C ALA A 62 -6.99 -2.74 -7.14
N PRO A 63 -5.87 -3.47 -6.98
CA PRO A 63 -5.00 -3.79 -8.10
C PRO A 63 -5.70 -4.78 -9.05
N ARG A 64 -5.38 -4.67 -10.35
CA ARG A 64 -5.90 -5.58 -11.39
C ARG A 64 -4.98 -6.75 -11.69
N ARG A 65 -3.72 -6.65 -11.24
CA ARG A 65 -2.67 -7.64 -11.44
C ARG A 65 -1.88 -7.75 -10.16
N MET A 66 -1.44 -8.95 -9.84
CA MET A 66 -0.53 -9.17 -8.74
C MET A 66 0.54 -10.20 -9.07
N VAL A 67 1.60 -10.18 -8.28
CA VAL A 67 2.65 -11.17 -8.31
C VAL A 67 3.06 -11.51 -6.88
N LEU A 68 3.24 -12.80 -6.61
CA LEU A 68 3.81 -13.27 -5.35
C LEU A 68 5.32 -13.06 -5.39
N ALA A 69 5.87 -12.42 -4.37
CA ALA A 69 7.32 -12.31 -4.24
C ALA A 69 7.78 -12.11 -2.79
N GLY A 70 9.01 -12.53 -2.52
CA GLY A 70 9.70 -12.33 -1.26
C GLY A 70 11.03 -11.61 -1.41
N ASP A 71 12.01 -12.04 -0.63
CA ASP A 71 13.31 -11.37 -0.50
C ASP A 71 14.18 -11.44 -1.77
N GLU A 72 13.82 -12.26 -2.74
CA GLU A 72 14.54 -12.47 -4.00
C GLU A 72 14.33 -11.36 -5.04
N VAL A 73 13.26 -10.56 -4.94
CA VAL A 73 12.97 -9.54 -5.95
C VAL A 73 13.72 -8.25 -5.70
N THR A 74 14.30 -7.70 -6.77
CA THR A 74 15.00 -6.43 -6.69
C THR A 74 14.02 -5.28 -6.67
N ALA A 75 14.39 -4.21 -5.97
CA ALA A 75 13.55 -3.03 -5.90
C ALA A 75 13.38 -2.31 -7.26
N ASP A 76 14.27 -2.51 -8.23
CA ASP A 76 14.08 -2.04 -9.62
C ASP A 76 13.04 -2.86 -10.38
N GLN A 77 13.01 -4.18 -10.17
CA GLN A 77 11.98 -5.03 -10.74
C GLN A 77 10.61 -4.71 -10.14
N THR A 78 10.53 -4.57 -8.80
CA THR A 78 9.29 -4.17 -8.13
C THR A 78 8.82 -2.78 -8.58
N TYR A 79 9.74 -1.82 -8.75
CA TYR A 79 9.37 -0.48 -9.21
C TYR A 79 8.75 -0.52 -10.61
N ARG A 80 9.30 -1.32 -11.53
CA ARG A 80 8.72 -1.50 -12.87
C ARG A 80 7.33 -2.10 -12.81
N TRP A 81 7.13 -3.18 -12.06
CA TRP A 81 5.81 -3.76 -11.84
C TRP A 81 4.81 -2.77 -11.25
N ALA A 82 5.22 -1.99 -10.24
CA ALA A 82 4.36 -0.99 -9.64
C ALA A 82 3.97 0.14 -10.63
N CYS A 83 4.90 0.56 -11.50
CA CYS A 83 4.61 1.52 -12.56
C CYS A 83 3.61 0.98 -13.58
N GLU A 84 3.71 -0.31 -13.90
CA GLU A 84 2.76 -1.02 -14.76
C GLU A 84 1.41 -1.28 -14.06
N GLY A 85 1.32 -1.08 -12.74
CA GLY A 85 0.11 -1.32 -11.95
C GLY A 85 -0.07 -2.77 -11.52
N THR A 86 1.03 -3.52 -11.39
CA THR A 86 1.08 -4.85 -10.79
C THR A 86 1.43 -4.73 -9.32
N ALA A 87 0.55 -5.22 -8.46
CA ALA A 87 0.79 -5.31 -7.02
C ALA A 87 1.72 -6.47 -6.68
N LEU A 88 2.48 -6.32 -5.60
CA LEU A 88 3.36 -7.33 -5.04
C LEU A 88 2.73 -7.86 -3.76
N LEU A 89 2.26 -9.10 -3.74
CA LEU A 89 1.90 -9.74 -2.49
C LEU A 89 3.16 -10.31 -1.84
N TRP A 90 3.56 -9.70 -0.72
CA TRP A 90 4.83 -9.97 -0.07
C TRP A 90 4.79 -11.25 0.77
N THR A 91 5.72 -12.16 0.53
CA THR A 91 5.87 -13.44 1.26
C THR A 91 7.19 -13.55 2.04
N GLY A 92 8.07 -12.56 1.90
CA GLY A 92 9.38 -12.53 2.56
C GLY A 92 9.33 -11.98 3.99
N ASP A 93 10.43 -11.38 4.42
CA ASP A 93 10.53 -10.81 5.77
C ASP A 93 9.93 -9.39 5.87
N PHE A 94 9.30 -9.06 7.00
CA PHE A 94 8.67 -7.74 7.17
C PHE A 94 9.67 -6.58 7.13
N HIS A 95 10.89 -6.76 7.68
CA HIS A 95 11.91 -5.71 7.65
C HIS A 95 12.40 -5.47 6.23
N ASN A 96 12.54 -6.53 5.43
CA ASN A 96 12.91 -6.42 4.03
C ASN A 96 11.81 -5.73 3.22
N ALA A 97 10.52 -6.01 3.49
CA ALA A 97 9.41 -5.28 2.90
C ALA A 97 9.48 -3.76 3.19
N ARG A 98 9.82 -3.38 4.43
CA ARG A 98 10.01 -1.97 4.81
C ARG A 98 11.17 -1.33 4.05
N GLN A 99 12.30 -2.02 3.94
CA GLN A 99 13.46 -1.54 3.18
C GLN A 99 13.13 -1.39 1.68
N LEU A 100 12.41 -2.36 1.11
CA LEU A 100 11.90 -2.30 -0.25
C LEU A 100 11.02 -1.07 -0.46
N LEU A 101 10.05 -0.83 0.42
CA LEU A 101 9.17 0.34 0.34
C LEU A 101 9.95 1.67 0.39
N GLN A 102 10.95 1.78 1.27
CA GLN A 102 11.84 2.94 1.32
C GLN A 102 12.64 3.09 0.02
N ALA A 103 13.12 1.99 -0.55
CA ALA A 103 13.85 2.00 -1.81
C ALA A 103 12.97 2.41 -2.99
N LEU A 104 11.68 2.05 -3.00
CA LEU A 104 10.70 2.53 -3.98
C LEU A 104 10.42 4.02 -3.82
N ALA A 105 10.30 4.51 -2.58
CA ALA A 105 10.06 5.93 -2.30
C ALA A 105 11.19 6.82 -2.84
N ARG A 106 12.45 6.43 -2.56
CA ARG A 106 13.64 7.13 -3.10
C ARG A 106 13.70 7.10 -4.62
N ARG A 107 13.32 5.97 -5.25
CA ARG A 107 13.27 5.87 -6.72
C ARG A 107 12.24 6.81 -7.32
N GLN A 108 11.04 6.85 -6.74
CA GLN A 108 9.99 7.76 -7.20
C GLN A 108 10.40 9.23 -7.04
N GLU A 109 11.07 9.60 -5.94
CA GLU A 109 11.59 10.96 -5.75
C GLU A 109 12.64 11.34 -6.80
N ARG A 110 13.56 10.42 -7.12
CA ARG A 110 14.55 10.62 -8.19
C ARG A 110 13.88 10.72 -9.57
N ALA A 111 12.88 9.89 -9.84
CA ALA A 111 12.13 9.95 -11.10
C ALA A 111 11.37 11.27 -11.24
N ALA A 112 10.78 11.79 -10.16
CA ALA A 112 10.04 13.06 -10.15
C ALA A 112 10.95 14.30 -10.27
N SER A 113 12.17 14.24 -9.73
CA SER A 113 13.13 15.35 -9.76
C SER A 113 13.98 15.42 -11.03
N ARG A 114 14.17 14.29 -11.74
CA ARG A 114 14.98 14.21 -12.96
C ARG A 114 14.57 15.20 -14.07
N PRO A 115 13.28 15.41 -14.39
CA PRO A 115 12.86 16.41 -15.38
C PRO A 115 13.22 17.84 -14.97
N ALA A 116 13.03 18.19 -13.69
CA ALA A 116 13.37 19.51 -13.17
C ALA A 116 14.88 19.77 -13.19
N ALA A 117 15.69 18.75 -12.86
CA ALA A 117 17.15 18.84 -12.95
C ALA A 117 17.63 19.03 -14.40
N ALA A 118 17.02 18.31 -15.36
CA ALA A 118 17.34 18.45 -16.79
C ALA A 118 16.91 19.82 -17.35
N ALA A 119 15.72 20.30 -16.99
CA ALA A 119 15.23 21.62 -17.36
C ALA A 119 16.14 22.75 -16.86
N LYS A 120 16.59 22.66 -15.60
CA LYS A 120 17.54 23.61 -15.01
C LYS A 120 18.90 23.59 -15.74
N ALA A 121 19.40 22.42 -16.10
CA ALA A 121 20.66 22.30 -16.87
C ALA A 121 20.54 22.86 -18.30
N GLY A 122 19.35 22.78 -18.90
CA GLY A 122 19.04 23.33 -20.22
C GLY A 122 18.58 24.79 -20.22
N GLY A 123 18.68 25.51 -19.09
CA GLY A 123 18.29 26.92 -18.99
C GLY A 123 16.77 27.19 -19.06
N ALA A 124 15.93 26.15 -18.97
CA ALA A 124 14.48 26.31 -18.99
C ALA A 124 13.99 26.90 -17.66
N ALA A 125 13.03 27.82 -17.74
CA ALA A 125 12.39 28.41 -16.57
C ALA A 125 11.65 27.35 -15.74
N ALA A 126 11.69 27.49 -14.42
CA ALA A 126 10.93 26.63 -13.53
C ALA A 126 9.42 26.82 -13.75
N PRO A 127 8.60 25.76 -13.62
CA PRO A 127 7.14 25.89 -13.71
C PRO A 127 6.63 26.90 -12.67
N LEU A 128 5.81 27.84 -13.10
CA LEU A 128 5.13 28.79 -12.23
C LEU A 128 3.80 28.22 -11.75
N TYR A 129 3.14 28.91 -10.83
CA TYR A 129 1.76 28.60 -10.46
C TYR A 129 0.83 28.88 -11.68
N PRO A 130 -0.14 28.00 -12.01
CA PRO A 130 -0.58 26.80 -11.28
C PRO A 130 0.10 25.48 -11.68
N ASP A 131 0.94 25.47 -12.72
CA ASP A 131 1.55 24.25 -13.25
C ASP A 131 2.43 23.53 -12.22
N ALA A 132 3.17 24.28 -11.40
CA ALA A 132 3.93 23.72 -10.28
C ALA A 132 3.04 22.93 -9.30
N PHE A 133 1.83 23.42 -9.03
CA PHE A 133 0.87 22.77 -8.13
C PHE A 133 0.27 21.51 -8.78
N HIS A 134 -0.08 21.57 -10.06
CA HIS A 134 -0.56 20.41 -10.81
C HIS A 134 0.49 19.30 -10.86
N LEU A 135 1.76 19.65 -11.11
CA LEU A 135 2.89 18.72 -11.09
C LEU A 135 3.11 18.11 -9.70
N TYR A 136 3.06 18.93 -8.64
CA TYR A 136 3.16 18.45 -7.27
C TYR A 136 2.06 17.42 -6.94
N ARG A 137 0.80 17.75 -7.23
CA ARG A 137 -0.33 16.83 -6.98
C ARG A 137 -0.22 15.54 -7.81
N LYS A 138 0.20 15.64 -9.07
CA LYS A 138 0.44 14.49 -9.94
C LYS A 138 1.53 13.58 -9.36
N ASN A 139 2.66 14.15 -8.97
CA ASN A 139 3.78 13.41 -8.38
C ASN A 139 3.40 12.76 -7.05
N GLN A 140 2.63 13.46 -6.21
CA GLN A 140 2.14 12.93 -4.94
C GLN A 140 1.14 11.79 -5.14
N ALA A 141 0.23 11.90 -6.10
CA ALA A 141 -0.70 10.83 -6.45
C ALA A 141 0.03 9.60 -7.00
N GLN A 142 1.01 9.80 -7.90
CA GLN A 142 1.84 8.72 -8.45
C GLN A 142 2.65 8.02 -7.35
N ARG A 143 3.29 8.79 -6.46
CA ARG A 143 3.98 8.25 -5.28
C ARG A 143 3.04 7.41 -4.43
N SER A 144 1.83 7.91 -4.18
CA SER A 144 0.85 7.18 -3.38
C SER A 144 0.47 5.85 -4.01
N ARG A 145 0.25 5.84 -5.33
CA ARG A 145 -0.07 4.63 -6.10
C ARG A 145 1.06 3.60 -6.06
N ILE A 146 2.28 4.01 -6.36
CA ILE A 146 3.43 3.08 -6.43
C ILE A 146 3.73 2.46 -5.06
N LEU A 147 3.73 3.27 -4.01
CA LEU A 147 4.00 2.77 -2.65
C LEU A 147 2.84 1.92 -2.10
N GLY A 148 1.63 2.09 -2.63
CA GLY A 148 0.48 1.25 -2.29
C GLY A 148 0.51 -0.14 -2.95
N MET A 149 1.45 -0.42 -3.86
CA MET A 149 1.51 -1.70 -4.57
C MET A 149 2.22 -2.80 -3.79
N VAL A 150 2.86 -2.52 -2.65
CA VAL A 150 3.43 -3.56 -1.77
C VAL A 150 2.36 -3.99 -0.78
N LEU A 151 1.79 -5.16 -0.99
CA LEU A 151 0.67 -5.72 -0.22
C LEU A 151 1.15 -6.78 0.76
N LEU A 152 0.49 -6.85 1.90
CA LEU A 152 0.71 -7.86 2.93
C LEU A 152 -0.57 -8.68 3.12
N PRO A 153 -0.46 -10.00 3.33
CA PRO A 153 -1.55 -10.80 3.84
C PRO A 153 -1.80 -10.49 5.31
N LEU A 154 -3.04 -10.19 5.65
CA LEU A 154 -3.51 -9.91 7.01
C LEU A 154 -4.65 -10.88 7.33
N SER A 155 -4.48 -11.69 8.37
CA SER A 155 -5.51 -12.65 8.76
C SER A 155 -6.78 -11.97 9.28
N ALA A 156 -7.87 -12.74 9.38
CA ALA A 156 -9.11 -12.32 10.03
C ALA A 156 -8.92 -11.67 11.42
N ASP A 157 -7.95 -12.16 12.21
CA ASP A 157 -7.59 -11.67 13.55
C ASP A 157 -6.52 -10.56 13.55
N TYR A 158 -6.28 -9.95 12.39
CA TYR A 158 -5.28 -8.91 12.18
C TYR A 158 -3.84 -9.33 12.48
N GLN A 159 -3.51 -10.60 12.25
CA GLN A 159 -2.14 -11.10 12.35
C GLN A 159 -1.44 -11.04 10.99
N LEU A 160 -0.18 -10.62 11.00
CA LEU A 160 0.71 -10.69 9.84
C LEU A 160 1.55 -11.95 9.94
N ALA A 161 1.30 -12.93 9.08
CA ALA A 161 2.05 -14.18 9.02
C ALA A 161 3.43 -14.01 8.34
N LEU A 162 4.16 -12.95 8.68
CA LEU A 162 5.48 -12.63 8.14
C LEU A 162 6.53 -12.69 9.25
N ARG A 163 7.74 -13.11 8.88
CA ARG A 163 8.86 -13.14 9.82
C ARG A 163 9.20 -11.72 10.29
N ARG A 164 9.41 -11.57 11.61
CA ARG A 164 9.70 -10.29 12.29
C ARG A 164 8.64 -9.21 12.05
N ALA A 165 7.39 -9.59 11.76
CA ALA A 165 6.29 -8.64 11.77
C ALA A 165 6.01 -8.19 13.21
N PRO A 166 5.77 -6.89 13.44
CA PRO A 166 5.26 -6.42 14.73
C PRO A 166 3.82 -6.91 14.93
N ASP A 167 3.38 -6.95 16.19
CA ASP A 167 1.96 -7.09 16.48
C ASP A 167 1.23 -5.82 16.05
N VAL A 168 0.28 -5.98 15.14
CA VAL A 168 -0.54 -4.89 14.57
C VAL A 168 -2.01 -5.02 14.94
N ALA A 169 -2.40 -6.02 15.72
CA ALA A 169 -3.81 -6.34 15.96
C ALA A 169 -4.53 -5.18 16.65
N ALA A 170 -3.91 -4.57 17.67
CA ALA A 170 -4.49 -3.42 18.37
C ALA A 170 -4.63 -2.18 17.46
N ALA A 171 -3.63 -1.89 16.63
CA ALA A 171 -3.67 -0.76 15.71
C ALA A 171 -4.71 -0.98 14.60
N CYS A 172 -4.84 -2.21 14.10
CA CYS A 172 -5.87 -2.60 13.15
C CYS A 172 -7.26 -2.52 13.78
N ALA A 173 -7.43 -2.94 15.04
CA ALA A 173 -8.70 -2.87 15.74
C ALA A 173 -9.15 -1.42 16.02
N ASP A 174 -8.22 -0.52 16.35
CA ASP A 174 -8.50 0.90 16.54
C ASP A 174 -9.03 1.56 15.25
N ALA A 175 -8.49 1.14 14.09
CA ALA A 175 -8.85 1.73 12.79
C ALA A 175 -10.03 1.04 12.10
N TYR A 176 -10.05 -0.28 12.06
CA TYR A 176 -11.03 -1.08 11.34
C TYR A 176 -12.21 -1.54 12.22
N GLY A 177 -12.11 -1.38 13.53
CA GLY A 177 -13.00 -1.98 14.50
C GLY A 177 -12.56 -3.40 14.90
N PRO A 178 -13.26 -4.03 15.86
CA PRO A 178 -12.88 -5.34 16.39
C PRO A 178 -12.96 -6.43 15.31
N ALA A 179 -12.01 -7.37 15.35
CA ALA A 179 -12.10 -8.60 14.59
C ALA A 179 -13.42 -9.31 14.94
N SER A 180 -14.25 -9.55 13.94
CA SER A 180 -15.57 -10.14 14.11
C SER A 180 -15.51 -11.63 13.84
N ALA A 181 -16.31 -12.43 14.55
CA ALA A 181 -16.50 -13.83 14.20
C ALA A 181 -17.01 -13.93 12.75
N GLY A 182 -16.28 -14.65 11.90
CA GLY A 182 -16.54 -14.73 10.45
C GLY A 182 -15.85 -13.65 9.60
N ALA A 183 -14.91 -12.87 10.16
CA ALA A 183 -14.04 -12.02 9.36
C ALA A 183 -13.20 -12.87 8.39
N SER A 184 -13.04 -12.38 7.16
CA SER A 184 -12.19 -13.00 6.15
C SER A 184 -10.78 -12.43 6.21
N ASP A 185 -9.81 -13.22 5.76
CA ASP A 185 -8.47 -12.73 5.46
C ASP A 185 -8.54 -11.56 4.47
N SER A 186 -7.55 -10.69 4.58
CA SER A 186 -7.51 -9.44 3.84
C SER A 186 -6.13 -9.13 3.31
N TRP A 187 -6.07 -8.39 2.21
CA TRP A 187 -4.86 -7.75 1.73
C TRP A 187 -4.92 -6.26 1.98
N VAL A 188 -3.78 -5.75 2.45
CA VAL A 188 -3.60 -4.36 2.83
C VAL A 188 -2.22 -3.91 2.38
N SER A 189 -2.09 -2.64 2.00
CA SER A 189 -0.76 -2.12 1.67
C SER A 189 0.13 -2.01 2.91
N LEU A 190 1.42 -2.31 2.77
CA LEU A 190 2.39 -2.11 3.85
C LEU A 190 2.41 -0.65 4.35
N ARG A 191 2.20 0.31 3.45
CA ARG A 191 2.14 1.74 3.79
C ARG A 191 0.97 2.03 4.73
N GLU A 192 -0.17 1.39 4.50
CA GLU A 192 -1.35 1.54 5.34
C GLU A 192 -1.09 0.96 6.73
N ILE A 193 -0.54 -0.26 6.83
CA ILE A 193 -0.11 -0.84 8.12
C ILE A 193 0.84 0.10 8.88
N GLN A 194 1.84 0.69 8.22
CA GLN A 194 2.73 1.65 8.85
C GLN A 194 2.00 2.90 9.36
N GLY A 195 1.01 3.38 8.61
CA GLY A 195 0.15 4.49 8.99
C GLY A 195 -0.71 4.17 10.21
N LEU A 196 -1.32 2.98 10.25
CA LEU A 196 -2.13 2.52 11.38
C LEU A 196 -1.32 2.41 12.66
N ILE A 197 -0.14 1.80 12.60
CA ILE A 197 0.76 1.71 13.76
C ILE A 197 1.11 3.12 14.26
N GLY A 198 1.46 4.03 13.34
CA GLY A 198 1.78 5.42 13.71
C GLY A 198 0.62 6.14 14.38
N ALA A 199 -0.59 6.05 13.81
CA ALA A 199 -1.79 6.67 14.34
C ALA A 199 -2.17 6.10 15.72
N TYR A 200 -2.11 4.78 15.88
CA TYR A 200 -2.38 4.12 17.16
C TYR A 200 -1.39 4.56 18.25
N GLU A 201 -0.11 4.64 17.93
CA GLU A 201 0.90 5.14 18.87
C GLU A 201 0.68 6.61 19.23
N TRP A 202 0.21 7.44 18.29
CA TRP A 202 -0.18 8.83 18.56
C TRP A 202 -1.40 8.91 19.48
N HIS A 203 -2.43 8.09 19.24
CA HIS A 203 -3.61 8.01 20.11
C HIS A 203 -3.24 7.59 21.53
N ARG A 204 -2.30 6.63 21.65
CA ARG A 204 -1.89 6.06 22.95
C ARG A 204 -0.97 6.98 23.75
N LYS A 205 0.07 7.55 23.10
CA LYS A 205 1.13 8.30 23.79
C LYS A 205 0.97 9.81 23.72
N GLY A 206 0.23 10.32 22.72
CA GLY A 206 0.26 11.72 22.34
C GLY A 206 1.61 12.14 21.74
N VAL A 207 1.67 13.35 21.20
CA VAL A 207 2.91 13.95 20.69
C VAL A 207 3.26 15.13 21.60
N PRO A 208 4.41 15.14 22.28
CA PRO A 208 4.83 16.30 23.07
C PRO A 208 5.11 17.46 22.12
N VAL A 209 4.27 18.48 22.16
CA VAL A 209 4.49 19.74 21.45
C VAL A 209 5.26 20.64 22.40
N ALA A 210 6.57 20.83 22.14
CA ALA A 210 7.30 21.90 22.80
C ALA A 210 6.62 23.21 22.40
N ALA A 211 5.91 23.83 23.35
CA ALA A 211 5.31 25.12 23.13
C ALA A 211 6.44 26.10 22.83
N HIS A 212 6.59 26.51 21.57
CA HIS A 212 7.41 27.66 21.20
C HIS A 212 6.75 28.89 21.82
N GLY A 213 7.11 29.23 23.07
CA GLY A 213 6.92 30.56 23.67
C GLY A 213 5.52 31.16 23.69
N LEU A 214 4.46 30.42 23.35
CA LEU A 214 3.08 30.90 23.47
C LEU A 214 2.57 30.47 24.84
N ALA A 215 2.51 31.45 25.73
CA ALA A 215 1.93 31.35 27.05
C ALA A 215 0.58 30.63 26.99
N ALA A 216 0.40 29.74 27.97
CA ALA A 216 -0.71 28.82 28.09
C ALA A 216 -2.09 29.50 28.05
N GLY A 217 -2.99 28.91 27.25
CA GLY A 217 -4.43 28.87 27.52
C GLY A 217 -4.89 27.41 27.53
N PRO A 218 -5.64 26.93 28.53
CA PRO A 218 -5.97 25.52 28.67
C PRO A 218 -7.11 25.13 27.73
N HIS A 219 -6.80 24.47 26.62
CA HIS A 219 -7.81 23.71 25.88
C HIS A 219 -7.62 22.21 26.12
N ALA A 220 -8.43 21.79 27.10
CA ALA A 220 -8.76 20.45 27.53
C ALA A 220 -9.06 19.48 26.38
N ARG A 221 -8.78 18.20 26.66
CA ARG A 221 -9.39 17.02 26.03
C ARG A 221 -10.84 17.29 25.62
N ARG A 222 -11.11 17.42 24.33
CA ARG A 222 -12.47 17.29 23.79
C ARG A 222 -12.56 15.94 23.07
N GLY A 223 -13.21 14.99 23.75
CA GLY A 223 -13.62 13.74 23.13
C GLY A 223 -14.57 14.02 21.97
N LEU A 224 -14.11 13.71 20.76
CA LEU A 224 -14.99 13.53 19.61
C LEU A 224 -15.55 12.11 19.71
N ARG A 225 -16.69 12.02 20.39
CA ARG A 225 -17.59 10.86 20.34
C ARG A 225 -17.91 10.53 18.88
N HIS A 226 -17.98 9.24 18.60
CA HIS A 226 -18.53 8.63 17.38
C HIS A 226 -19.76 9.40 16.87
N ARG A 227 -19.69 9.91 15.63
CA ARG A 227 -20.90 10.13 14.84
C ARG A 227 -21.20 8.87 14.04
N HIS A 228 -22.14 8.10 14.55
CA HIS A 228 -22.94 7.17 13.74
C HIS A 228 -23.40 7.88 12.47
N ARG A 229 -22.97 7.37 11.32
CA ARG A 229 -23.45 7.84 10.01
C ARG A 229 -24.80 7.20 9.76
N LEU A 230 -25.88 7.90 10.10
CA LEU A 230 -27.23 7.53 9.66
C LEU A 230 -27.29 7.60 8.13
N GLY A 231 -27.82 6.53 7.54
CA GLY A 231 -27.90 6.29 6.11
C GLY A 231 -28.67 7.41 5.40
N ARG A 232 -28.12 7.83 4.25
CA ARG A 232 -28.83 8.69 3.31
C ARG A 232 -29.47 7.79 2.26
N ASP A 233 -30.70 7.42 2.56
CA ASP A 233 -31.60 6.68 1.69
C ASP A 233 -31.92 7.54 0.45
N ARG A 234 -31.25 7.24 -0.68
CA ARG A 234 -31.60 7.86 -1.98
C ARG A 234 -32.78 7.09 -2.54
N ARG A 235 -33.99 7.52 -2.19
CA ARG A 235 -35.20 7.08 -2.89
C ARG A 235 -35.14 7.50 -4.35
N ARG A 236 -35.05 6.49 -5.21
CA ARG A 236 -35.53 6.49 -6.60
C ARG A 236 -36.99 6.95 -6.64
N ALA A 237 -37.24 8.05 -7.33
CA ALA A 237 -38.46 8.25 -8.12
C ALA A 237 -37.93 8.51 -9.54
N GLY A 238 -38.11 7.64 -10.53
CA GLY A 238 -39.36 6.99 -10.89
C GLY A 238 -40.16 7.86 -11.86
N ARG A 239 -39.53 8.42 -12.92
CA ARG A 239 -40.25 8.94 -14.08
C ARG A 239 -40.60 7.76 -15.00
N ALA A 240 -41.70 7.10 -14.69
CA ALA A 240 -42.45 6.29 -15.65
C ALA A 240 -43.43 7.21 -16.39
N GLY A 241 -43.51 7.03 -17.70
CA GLY A 241 -44.31 7.86 -18.59
C GLY A 241 -45.81 7.77 -18.33
N CYS A 242 -46.51 8.80 -18.80
CA CYS A 242 -47.93 8.72 -19.09
C CYS A 242 -48.11 9.19 -20.53
N ALA A 243 -48.55 8.26 -21.37
CA ALA A 243 -49.08 8.51 -22.69
C ALA A 243 -50.61 8.51 -22.61
N ALA A 244 -51.21 9.28 -23.52
CA ALA A 244 -52.54 9.12 -24.13
C ALA A 244 -53.65 10.12 -23.77
N CYS A 245 -54.34 10.52 -24.87
CA CYS A 245 -55.67 11.12 -25.03
C CYS A 245 -55.79 12.64 -24.77
N GLY A 246 -56.37 13.50 -25.61
CA GLY A 246 -57.16 13.39 -26.86
C GLY A 246 -58.26 14.49 -26.87
N GLY A 247 -58.51 15.14 -28.03
CA GLY A 247 -59.62 16.10 -28.30
C GLY A 247 -59.36 17.54 -27.83
N ASP A 248 -59.63 18.62 -28.58
CA ASP A 248 -60.41 18.88 -29.80
C ASP A 248 -59.68 19.91 -30.69
#